data_AF-A0A370T992-F1
#
_entry.id   AF-A0A370T992-F1
#
_cell.length_a   1.000
_cell.length_b   1.000
_cell.length_c   1.000
_cell.angle_alpha   90.00
_cell.angle_beta   90.00
_cell.angle_gamma   90.00
#
_symmetry.space_group_name_H-M   'P 1'
#
loop_
_entity.id
_entity.type
_entity.pdbx_description
1 polymer ?
#
loop_
_entity_poly.entity_id
_entity_poly.type
_entity_poly.pdbx_seq_one_letter_code
_entity_poly.pdbx_strand_id
1 'polypeptide(L)'
;MEYPHIKLREQLPVLNVGSPDRPSYLATEVCEVLLGQVIKRRLSPDQILEMIKFACRKTWENCDSIVGDGKATLGLNLLSNPFLGKMGLEVGRSLITVAAPGSLGPWTYILFNSNRPRAGFGPCFVHQNVMKFKDFVNCAGIDSNGFIQSPPDPVINPSDGEDAANKMAIDSILSRMHTAPKKPRFVPAILPSSNVAIHNSIKTSADTKHGIHTVCVVASKFLKEQRQDQYFGNISLKFNLKAGGINNTVDLAKLGIVGQGKTMLVGLDATHPSPRREGSWPAPMALWVSGLHLLPFRKGARRWYHL
;
A
#
# COMPACT_ATOMS: atom_id res chain seq x y z
N MET A 1 -17.91 -50.40 -7.97
CA MET A 1 -17.45 -49.96 -9.30
C MET A 1 -16.10 -50.62 -9.50
N GLU A 2 -16.04 -51.65 -10.34
CA GLU A 2 -14.77 -52.29 -10.70
C GLU A 2 -14.14 -51.49 -11.85
N TYR A 3 -12.82 -51.35 -11.86
CA TYR A 3 -12.06 -50.66 -12.91
C TYR A 3 -11.37 -51.72 -13.80
N PRO A 4 -12.09 -52.37 -14.72
CA PRO A 4 -11.60 -53.58 -15.42
C PRO A 4 -10.38 -53.36 -16.31
N HIS A 5 -10.03 -52.10 -16.59
CA HIS A 5 -8.91 -51.74 -17.49
C HIS A 5 -7.79 -50.97 -16.79
N ILE A 6 -7.84 -50.82 -15.46
CA ILE A 6 -6.85 -50.05 -14.70
C ILE A 6 -6.25 -50.95 -13.62
N LYS A 7 -4.95 -51.21 -13.72
CA LYS A 7 -4.23 -51.97 -12.69
C LYS A 7 -3.97 -51.04 -11.50
N LEU A 8 -4.79 -51.16 -10.46
CA LEU A 8 -4.69 -50.34 -9.26
C LEU A 8 -3.53 -50.77 -8.36
N ARG A 9 -2.91 -49.81 -7.68
CA ARG A 9 -1.89 -50.07 -6.64
C ARG A 9 -2.54 -50.14 -5.26
N GLU A 10 -2.47 -51.31 -4.62
CA GLU A 10 -3.10 -51.56 -3.30
C GLU A 10 -2.55 -50.69 -2.16
N GLN A 11 -1.37 -50.09 -2.33
CA GLN A 11 -0.71 -49.28 -1.30
C GLN A 11 -1.19 -47.81 -1.27
N LEU A 12 -1.99 -47.38 -2.24
CA LEU A 12 -2.45 -46.00 -2.34
C LEU A 12 -3.81 -45.80 -1.64
N PRO A 13 -4.04 -44.64 -1.03
CA PRO A 13 -5.32 -44.34 -0.39
C PRO A 13 -6.44 -44.20 -1.43
N VAL A 14 -7.67 -44.34 -0.96
CA VAL A 14 -8.89 -43.98 -1.70
C VAL A 14 -9.38 -42.60 -1.27
N LEU A 15 -9.95 -41.83 -2.20
CA LEU A 15 -10.49 -40.51 -1.96
C LEU A 15 -12.00 -40.62 -1.72
N ASN A 16 -12.50 -40.09 -0.60
CA ASN A 16 -13.95 -39.90 -0.43
C ASN A 16 -14.39 -38.66 -1.21
N VAL A 17 -15.18 -38.86 -2.26
CA VAL A 17 -15.80 -37.80 -3.07
C VAL A 17 -17.26 -37.54 -2.71
N GLY A 18 -17.82 -38.33 -1.79
CA GLY A 18 -19.16 -38.15 -1.23
C GLY A 18 -19.18 -37.27 0.01
N SER A 19 -20.30 -37.28 0.74
CA SER A 19 -20.38 -36.63 2.05
C SER A 19 -19.89 -37.57 3.17
N PRO A 20 -19.59 -37.05 4.38
CA PRO A 20 -19.29 -37.90 5.52
C PRO A 20 -20.41 -38.91 5.84
N ASP A 21 -21.67 -38.50 5.68
CA ASP A 21 -22.85 -39.34 5.97
C ASP A 21 -23.21 -40.31 4.84
N ARG A 22 -22.77 -40.02 3.60
CA ARG A 22 -22.96 -40.86 2.41
C ARG A 22 -21.67 -40.91 1.61
N PRO A 23 -20.69 -41.70 2.06
CA PRO A 23 -19.37 -41.73 1.45
C PRO A 23 -19.40 -42.44 0.09
N SER A 24 -18.55 -41.96 -0.82
CA SER A 24 -18.31 -42.58 -2.12
C SER A 24 -16.81 -42.55 -2.38
N TYR A 25 -16.21 -43.70 -2.59
CA TYR A 25 -14.75 -43.84 -2.66
C TYR A 25 -14.28 -44.07 -4.09
N LEU A 26 -13.34 -43.25 -4.54
CA LEU A 26 -12.62 -43.42 -5.80
C LEU A 26 -11.14 -43.69 -5.53
N ALA A 27 -10.53 -44.56 -6.34
CA ALA A 27 -9.08 -44.74 -6.28
C ALA A 27 -8.39 -43.45 -6.72
N THR A 28 -7.30 -43.05 -6.06
CA THR A 28 -6.60 -41.81 -6.42
C THR A 28 -6.08 -41.83 -7.86
N GLU A 29 -5.81 -43.02 -8.41
CA GLU A 29 -5.34 -43.25 -9.77
C GLU A 29 -6.38 -42.94 -10.86
N VAL A 30 -7.66 -42.81 -10.50
CA VAL A 30 -8.74 -42.43 -11.43
C VAL A 30 -9.23 -41.00 -11.23
N CYS A 31 -8.57 -40.25 -10.34
CA CYS A 31 -8.95 -38.88 -9.99
C CYS A 31 -7.99 -37.88 -10.65
N GLU A 32 -8.55 -36.89 -11.33
CA GLU A 32 -7.80 -35.78 -11.91
C GLU A 32 -8.17 -34.46 -11.19
N VAL A 33 -7.17 -33.62 -10.93
CA VAL A 33 -7.42 -32.29 -10.35
C VAL A 33 -7.87 -31.35 -11.47
N LEU A 34 -9.10 -30.85 -11.38
CA LEU A 34 -9.61 -29.90 -12.38
C LEU A 34 -8.83 -28.58 -12.34
N LEU A 35 -8.60 -28.02 -13.53
CA LEU A 35 -7.92 -26.73 -13.70
C LEU A 35 -8.78 -25.57 -13.15
N GLY A 36 -8.12 -24.49 -12.73
CA GLY A 36 -8.78 -23.26 -12.26
C GLY A 36 -9.25 -23.27 -10.81
N GLN A 37 -8.99 -24.34 -10.04
CA GLN A 37 -9.31 -24.39 -8.62
C GLN A 37 -8.35 -23.52 -7.79
N VAL A 38 -8.90 -22.67 -6.93
CA VAL A 38 -8.11 -21.77 -6.07
C VAL A 38 -7.57 -22.52 -4.85
N ILE A 39 -6.27 -22.42 -4.60
CA ILE A 39 -5.63 -22.93 -3.38
C ILE A 39 -5.96 -22.00 -2.21
N LYS A 40 -6.73 -22.48 -1.24
CA LYS A 40 -7.15 -21.70 -0.04
C LYS A 40 -6.22 -21.86 1.17
N ARG A 41 -5.27 -22.79 1.12
CA ARG A 41 -4.29 -23.02 2.20
C ARG A 41 -3.11 -22.05 2.10
N ARG A 42 -2.48 -21.75 3.23
CA ARG A 42 -1.24 -20.96 3.26
C ARG A 42 -0.14 -21.72 2.51
N LEU A 43 0.47 -21.07 1.53
CA LEU A 43 1.61 -21.58 0.78
C LEU A 43 2.84 -21.75 1.68
N SER A 44 3.71 -22.71 1.37
CA SER A 44 5.00 -22.85 2.06
C SER A 44 5.90 -21.64 1.78
N PRO A 45 6.91 -21.34 2.62
CA PRO A 45 7.84 -20.23 2.36
C PRO A 45 8.47 -20.27 0.97
N ASP A 46 8.84 -21.45 0.47
CA ASP A 46 9.42 -21.62 -0.88
C ASP A 46 8.40 -21.36 -1.99
N GLN A 47 7.16 -21.86 -1.82
CA GLN A 47 6.06 -21.58 -2.75
C GLN A 47 5.69 -20.09 -2.77
N ILE A 48 5.73 -19.42 -1.60
CA ILE A 48 5.55 -17.97 -1.50
C ILE A 48 6.68 -17.26 -2.23
N LEU A 49 7.93 -17.70 -2.08
CA LEU A 49 9.06 -17.09 -2.77
C LEU A 49 8.95 -17.26 -4.29
N GLU A 50 8.58 -18.43 -4.78
CA GLU A 50 8.33 -18.67 -6.21
C GLU A 50 7.15 -17.85 -6.73
N MET A 51 6.05 -17.79 -5.98
CA MET A 51 4.93 -16.90 -6.29
C MET A 51 5.38 -15.44 -6.35
N ILE A 52 6.21 -14.98 -5.41
CA ILE A 52 6.75 -13.62 -5.38
C ILE A 52 7.67 -13.39 -6.58
N LYS A 53 8.59 -14.29 -6.91
CA LYS A 53 9.47 -14.16 -8.08
C LYS A 53 8.67 -14.08 -9.38
N PHE A 54 7.64 -14.90 -9.50
CA PHE A 54 6.74 -14.90 -10.65
C PHE A 54 5.90 -13.62 -10.74
N ALA A 55 5.33 -13.16 -9.62
CA ALA A 55 4.48 -11.97 -9.56
C ALA A 55 5.27 -10.64 -9.59
N CYS A 56 6.50 -10.63 -9.09
CA CYS A 56 7.37 -9.45 -9.07
C CYS A 56 8.13 -9.30 -10.39
N ARG A 57 7.46 -8.77 -11.42
CA ARG A 57 8.12 -8.30 -12.64
C ARG A 57 8.76 -6.93 -12.43
N LYS A 58 9.71 -6.56 -13.29
CA LYS A 58 10.32 -5.23 -13.24
C LYS A 58 9.24 -4.20 -13.62
N THR A 59 9.23 -3.04 -12.96
CA THR A 59 8.25 -1.96 -13.16
C THR A 59 7.99 -1.52 -14.61
N TRP A 60 8.97 -1.57 -15.54
CA TRP A 60 8.71 -1.28 -16.96
C TRP A 60 7.93 -2.43 -17.62
N GLU A 61 8.28 -3.69 -17.36
CA GLU A 61 7.51 -4.87 -17.82
C GLU A 61 6.10 -4.87 -17.22
N ASN A 62 5.94 -4.44 -15.96
CA ASN A 62 4.62 -4.24 -15.36
C ASN A 62 3.86 -3.05 -15.97
N CYS A 63 4.53 -1.95 -16.29
CA CYS A 63 3.92 -0.81 -16.98
C CYS A 63 3.44 -1.23 -18.38
N ASP A 64 4.29 -1.88 -19.15
CA ASP A 64 3.98 -2.41 -20.48
C ASP A 64 2.87 -3.45 -20.41
N SER A 65 2.90 -4.34 -19.41
CA SER A 65 1.84 -5.33 -19.19
C SER A 65 0.52 -4.70 -18.73
N ILE A 66 0.52 -3.61 -17.96
CA ILE A 66 -0.70 -2.92 -17.50
C ILE A 66 -1.29 -2.06 -18.61
N VAL A 67 -0.43 -1.40 -19.41
CA VAL A 67 -0.84 -0.48 -20.47
C VAL A 67 -1.18 -1.24 -21.76
N GLY A 68 -0.48 -2.34 -22.05
CA GLY A 68 -0.68 -3.25 -23.17
C GLY A 68 -1.60 -4.44 -22.84
N ASP A 69 -1.04 -5.62 -22.57
CA ASP A 69 -1.75 -6.92 -22.52
C ASP A 69 -2.81 -7.04 -21.43
N GLY A 70 -2.63 -6.34 -20.31
CA GLY A 70 -3.52 -6.37 -19.15
C GLY A 70 -4.89 -5.79 -19.45
N LYS A 71 -4.97 -4.78 -20.33
CA LYS A 71 -6.25 -4.23 -20.79
C LYS A 71 -7.00 -5.22 -21.67
N ALA A 72 -6.29 -5.99 -22.49
CA ALA A 72 -6.90 -7.03 -23.31
C ALA A 72 -7.39 -8.20 -22.45
N THR A 73 -6.55 -8.67 -21.53
CA THR A 73 -6.85 -9.78 -20.62
C THR A 73 -8.03 -9.49 -19.69
N LEU A 74 -8.13 -8.27 -19.16
CA LEU A 74 -9.22 -7.86 -18.27
C LEU A 74 -10.49 -7.41 -19.01
N GLY A 75 -10.49 -7.47 -20.35
CA GLY A 75 -11.60 -6.98 -21.16
C GLY A 75 -11.86 -5.48 -20.95
N LEU A 76 -10.82 -4.69 -20.72
CA LEU A 76 -10.89 -3.24 -20.49
C LEU A 76 -10.67 -2.42 -21.76
N ASN A 77 -10.64 -3.08 -22.92
CA ASN A 77 -10.57 -2.44 -24.22
C ASN A 77 -11.98 -2.29 -24.81
N LEU A 78 -12.32 -1.08 -25.25
CA LEU A 78 -13.62 -0.76 -25.87
C LEU A 78 -13.91 -1.63 -27.12
N LEU A 79 -12.86 -2.07 -27.81
CA LEU A 79 -12.99 -2.94 -28.99
C LEU A 79 -13.29 -4.41 -28.64
N SER A 80 -12.83 -4.90 -27.48
CA SER A 80 -13.05 -6.28 -27.05
C SER A 80 -14.18 -6.44 -26.03
N ASN A 81 -14.65 -5.34 -25.42
CA ASN A 81 -15.74 -5.35 -24.46
C ASN A 81 -16.81 -4.31 -24.81
N PRO A 82 -17.85 -4.70 -25.57
CA PRO A 82 -18.96 -3.81 -25.94
C PRO A 82 -19.79 -3.33 -24.74
N PHE A 83 -19.64 -3.96 -23.58
CA PHE A 83 -20.32 -3.56 -22.35
C PHE A 83 -19.74 -2.27 -21.73
N LEU A 84 -18.42 -2.05 -21.86
CA LEU A 84 -17.77 -0.82 -21.40
C LEU A 84 -18.19 0.39 -22.21
N GLY A 85 -18.33 0.23 -23.54
CA GLY A 85 -18.85 1.26 -24.42
C GLY A 85 -20.29 1.63 -24.10
N LYS A 86 -21.13 0.64 -23.76
CA LYS A 86 -22.52 0.87 -23.31
C LYS A 86 -22.61 1.61 -21.97
N MET A 87 -21.64 1.43 -21.07
CA MET A 87 -21.57 2.15 -19.80
C MET A 87 -20.86 3.52 -19.90
N GLY A 88 -20.36 3.90 -21.08
CA GLY A 88 -19.65 5.17 -21.29
C GLY A 88 -18.29 5.25 -20.58
N LEU A 89 -17.71 4.11 -20.17
CA LEU A 89 -16.44 4.06 -19.44
C LEU A 89 -15.27 3.89 -20.42
N GLU A 90 -14.20 4.67 -20.23
CA GLU A 90 -12.99 4.63 -21.05
C GLU A 90 -11.74 4.62 -20.17
N VAL A 91 -10.77 3.75 -20.48
CA VAL A 91 -9.52 3.59 -19.74
C VAL A 91 -8.39 4.33 -20.46
N GLY A 92 -7.80 5.33 -19.79
CA GLY A 92 -6.72 6.16 -20.33
C GLY A 92 -5.48 5.39 -20.80
N ARG A 93 -4.76 5.95 -21.78
CA ARG A 93 -3.63 5.30 -22.46
C ARG A 93 -2.26 5.53 -21.82
N SER A 94 -2.17 6.41 -20.82
CA SER A 94 -0.92 6.81 -20.18
C SER A 94 -1.00 6.70 -18.66
N LEU A 95 0.17 6.62 -18.02
CA LEU A 95 0.30 6.81 -16.57
C LEU A 95 -0.11 8.25 -16.23
N ILE A 96 -0.82 8.42 -15.12
CA ILE A 96 -1.51 9.67 -14.84
C ILE A 96 -0.56 10.68 -14.19
N THR A 97 -0.57 11.90 -14.71
CA THR A 97 0.07 13.09 -14.14
C THR A 97 -0.88 13.78 -13.16
N VAL A 98 -0.35 14.32 -12.07
CA VAL A 98 -1.12 14.93 -10.98
C VAL A 98 -2.09 16.03 -11.50
N ALA A 99 -3.39 15.87 -11.24
CA ALA A 99 -4.47 16.73 -11.74
C ALA A 99 -4.55 18.10 -11.02
N ALA A 100 -4.19 18.15 -9.74
CA ALA A 100 -4.03 19.40 -8.99
C ALA A 100 -2.90 19.26 -7.95
N PRO A 101 -1.85 20.09 -8.00
CA PRO A 101 -0.77 20.03 -7.04
C PRO A 101 -1.17 20.61 -5.67
N GLY A 102 -0.76 19.92 -4.60
CA GLY A 102 -0.82 20.43 -3.23
C GLY A 102 0.42 21.24 -2.85
N SER A 103 0.41 21.83 -1.65
CA SER A 103 1.59 22.44 -1.02
C SER A 103 1.90 21.74 0.29
N LEU A 104 3.17 21.34 0.47
CA LEU A 104 3.64 20.69 1.69
C LEU A 104 3.66 21.65 2.89
N GLY A 105 3.68 22.97 2.64
CA GLY A 105 3.88 23.97 3.68
C GLY A 105 5.23 23.77 4.39
N PRO A 106 5.35 24.15 5.68
CA PRO A 106 6.54 23.84 6.47
C PRO A 106 6.72 22.32 6.62
N TRP A 107 7.88 21.79 6.23
CA TRP A 107 8.16 20.36 6.34
C TRP A 107 9.64 20.07 6.64
N THR A 108 9.90 18.91 7.24
CA THR A 108 11.25 18.41 7.57
C THR A 108 11.21 16.87 7.55
N TYR A 109 12.28 16.16 7.89
CA TYR A 109 12.31 14.69 7.97
C TYR A 109 12.92 14.17 9.28
N ILE A 110 12.68 12.90 9.58
CA ILE A 110 13.29 12.18 10.72
C ILE A 110 14.11 11.02 10.16
N LEU A 111 15.33 10.86 10.65
CA LEU A 111 16.20 9.74 10.30
C LEU A 111 16.21 8.73 11.44
N PHE A 112 16.01 7.45 11.12
CA PHE A 112 16.17 6.36 12.08
C PHE A 112 17.46 5.62 11.78
N ASN A 113 18.35 5.56 12.77
CA ASN A 113 19.57 4.78 12.67
C ASN A 113 19.30 3.29 12.85
N SER A 114 20.27 2.48 12.43
CA SER A 114 20.31 1.06 12.74
C SER A 114 21.59 0.77 13.49
N ASN A 115 21.51 -0.09 14.51
CA ASN A 115 22.68 -0.64 15.19
C ASN A 115 23.54 -1.53 14.26
N ARG A 116 23.02 -1.88 13.08
CA ARG A 116 23.77 -2.61 12.05
C ARG A 116 24.34 -1.61 11.04
N PRO A 117 25.67 -1.39 11.00
CA PRO A 117 26.26 -0.46 10.05
C PRO A 117 25.97 -0.94 8.63
N ARG A 118 25.41 -0.04 7.81
CA ARG A 118 25.25 -0.26 6.37
C ARG A 118 26.07 0.78 5.64
N ALA A 119 26.91 0.31 4.72
CA ALA A 119 27.67 1.18 3.83
C ALA A 119 26.72 2.15 3.10
N GLY A 120 27.02 3.44 3.14
CA GLY A 120 26.23 4.49 2.48
C GLY A 120 25.01 5.02 3.26
N PHE A 121 24.72 4.53 4.46
CA PHE A 121 23.62 5.07 5.30
C PHE A 121 24.12 6.17 6.26
N GLY A 122 24.69 7.24 5.70
CA GLY A 122 25.15 8.41 6.44
C GLY A 122 24.14 9.55 6.41
N PRO A 123 24.00 10.37 7.48
CA PRO A 123 23.09 11.51 7.52
C PRO A 123 23.25 12.46 6.33
N CYS A 124 24.50 12.75 5.93
CA CYS A 124 24.78 13.62 4.78
C CYS A 124 24.26 13.03 3.45
N PHE A 125 24.40 11.72 3.24
CA PHE A 125 23.93 11.07 2.01
C PHE A 125 22.41 10.99 1.98
N VAL A 126 21.78 10.74 3.14
CA VAL A 126 20.33 10.81 3.28
C VAL A 126 19.83 12.21 2.94
N HIS A 127 20.45 13.24 3.52
CA HIS A 127 20.11 14.63 3.29
C HIS A 127 20.18 14.99 1.79
N GLN A 128 21.26 14.62 1.10
CA GLN A 128 21.39 14.83 -0.34
C GLN A 128 20.23 14.21 -1.14
N ASN A 129 19.82 12.99 -0.79
CA ASN A 129 18.69 12.33 -1.45
C ASN A 129 17.34 12.95 -1.09
N VAL A 130 17.18 13.47 0.12
CA VAL A 130 16.00 14.27 0.48
C VAL A 130 15.94 15.56 -0.34
N MET A 131 17.06 16.22 -0.59
CA MET A 131 17.12 17.41 -1.44
C MET A 131 16.80 17.07 -2.91
N LYS A 132 17.36 15.98 -3.45
CA LYS A 132 16.95 15.47 -4.78
C LYS A 132 15.45 15.19 -4.85
N PHE A 133 14.89 14.58 -3.81
CA PHE A 133 13.46 14.31 -3.72
C PHE A 133 12.63 15.60 -3.63
N LYS A 134 13.06 16.59 -2.85
CA LYS A 134 12.44 17.92 -2.77
C LYS A 134 12.33 18.52 -4.18
N ASP A 135 13.43 18.52 -4.93
CA ASP A 135 13.49 19.10 -6.26
C ASP A 135 12.63 18.31 -7.24
N PHE A 136 12.63 16.97 -7.16
CA PHE A 136 11.73 16.10 -7.94
C PHE A 136 10.25 16.43 -7.69
N VAL A 137 9.84 16.57 -6.42
CA VAL A 137 8.46 16.88 -6.01
C VAL A 137 8.04 18.27 -6.52
N ASN A 138 8.95 19.25 -6.44
CA ASN A 138 8.75 20.59 -7.02
C ASN A 138 8.59 20.52 -8.55
N CYS A 139 9.44 19.76 -9.25
CA CYS A 139 9.34 19.56 -10.70
C CYS A 139 8.04 18.82 -11.09
N ALA A 140 7.52 17.96 -10.22
CA ALA A 140 6.22 17.32 -10.39
C ALA A 140 5.03 18.26 -10.10
N GLY A 141 5.29 19.53 -9.77
CA GLY A 141 4.31 20.59 -9.55
C GLY A 141 3.85 20.77 -8.10
N ILE A 142 4.27 19.91 -7.17
CA ILE A 142 3.89 19.97 -5.75
C ILE A 142 4.83 20.92 -5.03
N ASP A 143 4.31 21.96 -4.39
CA ASP A 143 5.14 22.96 -3.71
C ASP A 143 5.83 22.35 -2.46
N SER A 144 7.15 22.20 -2.55
CA SER A 144 8.02 21.65 -1.51
C SER A 144 9.04 22.68 -0.99
N ASN A 145 8.89 23.97 -1.31
CA ASN A 145 9.84 25.01 -0.95
C ASN A 145 9.84 25.38 0.54
N GLY A 146 8.81 24.98 1.29
CA GLY A 146 8.71 25.20 2.74
C GLY A 146 9.65 24.34 3.61
N PHE A 147 10.68 23.73 3.03
CA PHE A 147 11.63 22.89 3.75
C PHE A 147 12.34 23.67 4.88
N ILE A 148 12.37 23.09 6.08
CA ILE A 148 12.99 23.70 7.27
C ILE A 148 14.45 23.24 7.35
N GLN A 149 15.40 24.10 6.98
CA GLN A 149 16.84 23.83 7.07
C GLN A 149 17.35 24.02 8.50
N SER A 150 17.73 22.91 9.19
CA SER A 150 18.38 22.84 10.52
C SER A 150 17.50 23.24 11.73
N PRO A 151 17.68 22.73 12.97
CA PRO A 151 18.86 22.08 13.60
C PRO A 151 18.92 20.56 13.29
N PRO A 152 19.97 19.80 13.72
CA PRO A 152 20.30 18.52 13.10
C PRO A 152 19.12 17.57 13.16
N ASP A 153 18.91 16.84 12.05
CA ASP A 153 17.85 15.86 11.89
C ASP A 153 17.68 15.11 13.20
N PRO A 154 16.48 15.00 13.78
CA PRO A 154 16.33 14.19 14.97
C PRO A 154 16.59 12.74 14.56
N VAL A 155 17.82 12.31 14.79
CA VAL A 155 18.25 10.95 14.57
C VAL A 155 17.73 10.15 15.75
N ILE A 156 16.80 9.25 15.46
CA ILE A 156 16.34 8.28 16.44
C ILE A 156 17.25 7.07 16.31
N ASN A 157 17.82 6.64 17.43
CA ASN A 157 18.58 5.39 17.50
C ASN A 157 17.66 4.34 18.17
N PRO A 158 16.78 3.68 17.41
CA PRO A 158 15.91 2.67 17.98
C PRO A 158 16.72 1.44 18.42
N SER A 159 16.37 0.89 19.58
CA SER A 159 16.91 -0.37 20.07
C SER A 159 15.96 -1.52 19.73
N ASP A 160 16.49 -2.61 19.17
CA ASP A 160 15.69 -3.79 18.85
C ASP A 160 15.11 -4.42 20.13
N GLY A 161 13.80 -4.65 20.17
CA GLY A 161 13.10 -5.25 21.32
C GLY A 161 12.61 -4.26 22.39
N GLU A 162 13.03 -3.00 22.33
CA GLU A 162 12.68 -1.95 23.31
C GLU A 162 11.53 -1.05 22.81
N ASP A 163 10.39 -1.66 22.47
CA ASP A 163 9.28 -0.96 21.79
C ASP A 163 8.72 0.22 22.61
N ALA A 164 8.65 0.09 23.94
CA ALA A 164 8.17 1.15 24.81
C ALA A 164 9.11 2.37 24.82
N ALA A 165 10.42 2.13 24.92
CA ALA A 165 11.44 3.18 24.89
C ALA A 165 11.48 3.86 23.52
N ASN A 166 11.44 3.07 22.43
CA ASN A 166 11.36 3.58 21.07
C ASN A 166 10.14 4.47 20.86
N LYS A 167 8.97 4.04 21.35
CA LYS A 167 7.73 4.82 21.28
C LYS A 167 7.85 6.13 22.06
N MET A 168 8.45 6.13 23.25
CA MET A 168 8.68 7.35 24.03
C MET A 168 9.62 8.33 23.30
N ALA A 169 10.70 7.83 22.70
CA ALA A 169 11.63 8.66 21.94
C ALA A 169 10.95 9.31 20.72
N ILE A 170 10.17 8.53 19.96
CA ILE A 170 9.37 9.01 18.82
C ILE A 170 8.38 10.10 19.27
N ASP A 171 7.65 9.86 20.36
CA ASP A 171 6.63 10.78 20.87
C ASP A 171 7.25 12.10 21.35
N SER A 172 8.40 12.04 22.02
CA SER A 172 9.15 13.22 22.48
C SER A 172 9.59 14.10 21.30
N ILE A 173 10.10 13.50 20.23
CA ILE A 173 10.54 14.23 19.03
C ILE A 173 9.35 14.85 18.29
N LEU A 174 8.27 14.11 18.10
CA LEU A 174 7.07 14.64 17.45
C LEU A 174 6.40 15.75 18.27
N SER A 175 6.40 15.62 19.60
CA SER A 175 5.95 16.68 20.51
C SER A 175 6.77 17.96 20.37
N ARG A 176 8.11 17.84 20.36
CA ARG A 176 9.01 18.97 20.09
C ARG A 176 8.77 19.64 18.74
N MET A 177 8.50 18.85 17.70
CA MET A 177 8.14 19.40 16.38
C MET A 177 6.79 20.11 16.40
N HIS A 178 5.81 19.56 17.11
CA HIS A 178 4.47 20.14 17.22
C HIS A 178 4.50 21.50 17.91
N THR A 179 5.33 21.67 18.94
CA THR A 179 5.45 22.91 19.71
C THR A 179 6.47 23.90 19.13
N ALA A 180 7.20 23.53 18.08
CA ALA A 180 8.17 24.40 17.43
C ALA A 180 7.48 25.64 16.81
N PRO A 181 8.14 26.81 16.82
CA PRO A 181 7.58 28.05 16.27
C PRO A 181 7.22 27.93 14.78
N LYS A 182 8.00 27.14 14.03
CA LYS A 182 7.68 26.72 12.66
C LYS A 182 7.32 25.23 12.66
N LYS A 183 6.12 24.91 13.12
CA LYS A 183 5.59 23.54 13.15
C LYS A 183 5.60 22.91 11.76
N PRO A 184 6.27 21.78 11.54
CA PRO A 184 6.17 21.04 10.30
C PRO A 184 4.79 20.40 10.18
N ARG A 185 4.11 20.59 9.05
CA ARG A 185 2.87 19.89 8.71
C ARG A 185 3.14 18.48 8.18
N PHE A 186 4.31 18.30 7.59
CA PHE A 186 4.71 17.07 6.93
C PHE A 186 6.09 16.61 7.39
N VAL A 187 6.20 15.33 7.76
CA VAL A 187 7.43 14.74 8.28
C VAL A 187 7.64 13.32 7.72
N PRO A 188 8.44 13.14 6.66
CA PRO A 188 8.83 11.83 6.19
C PRO A 188 9.76 11.17 7.21
N ALA A 189 9.52 9.89 7.49
CA ALA A 189 10.36 9.10 8.39
C ALA A 189 11.21 8.13 7.56
N ILE A 190 12.54 8.33 7.57
CA ILE A 190 13.50 7.52 6.81
C ILE A 190 13.97 6.39 7.73
N LEU A 191 13.45 5.20 7.46
CA LEU A 191 13.69 3.99 8.25
C LEU A 191 14.82 3.16 7.67
N PRO A 192 15.68 2.54 8.48
CA PRO A 192 16.75 1.69 7.98
C PRO A 192 16.18 0.42 7.35
N SER A 193 15.12 -0.14 7.93
CA SER A 193 14.45 -1.36 7.46
C SER A 193 12.94 -1.25 7.70
N SER A 194 12.19 -2.20 7.13
CA SER A 194 10.76 -2.33 7.41
C SER A 194 10.58 -2.92 8.81
N ASN A 195 10.25 -2.10 9.79
CA ASN A 195 9.91 -2.54 11.16
C ASN A 195 8.48 -2.11 11.50
N VAL A 196 7.62 -3.09 11.77
CA VAL A 196 6.18 -2.87 12.01
C VAL A 196 5.94 -2.13 13.34
N ALA A 197 6.68 -2.45 14.41
CA ALA A 197 6.52 -1.81 15.71
C ALA A 197 6.89 -0.33 15.66
N ILE A 198 8.00 0.01 14.99
CA ILE A 198 8.43 1.40 14.78
C ILE A 198 7.41 2.13 13.89
N HIS A 199 7.00 1.52 12.77
CA HIS A 199 6.00 2.11 11.88
C HIS A 199 4.70 2.44 12.63
N ASN A 200 4.19 1.50 13.43
CA ASN A 200 2.97 1.68 14.20
C ASN A 200 3.14 2.75 15.29
N SER A 201 4.31 2.82 15.93
CA SER A 201 4.60 3.85 16.93
C SER A 201 4.63 5.25 16.33
N ILE A 202 5.27 5.42 15.17
CA ILE A 202 5.28 6.68 14.40
C ILE A 202 3.85 7.05 14.04
N LYS A 203 3.10 6.13 13.44
CA LYS A 203 1.74 6.39 12.97
C LYS A 203 0.79 6.74 14.10
N THR A 204 0.83 5.96 15.18
CA THR A 204 0.00 6.22 16.35
C THR A 204 0.32 7.60 16.94
N SER A 205 1.58 7.91 17.24
CA SER A 205 1.93 9.20 17.85
C SER A 205 1.63 10.38 16.91
N ALA A 206 2.00 10.28 15.63
CA ALA A 206 1.82 11.38 14.67
C ALA A 206 0.34 11.64 14.32
N ASP A 207 -0.43 10.58 14.08
CA ASP A 207 -1.81 10.70 13.59
C ASP A 207 -2.80 10.96 14.74
N THR A 208 -2.58 10.42 15.95
CA THR A 208 -3.55 10.57 17.07
C THR A 208 -3.20 11.68 18.05
N LYS A 209 -1.91 11.98 18.29
CA LYS A 209 -1.51 12.98 19.30
C LYS A 209 -1.11 14.32 18.70
N HIS A 210 -0.30 14.31 17.65
CA HIS A 210 0.38 15.52 17.18
C HIS A 210 -0.23 16.12 15.89
N GLY A 211 -1.05 15.37 15.16
CA GLY A 211 -1.66 15.80 13.90
C GLY A 211 -0.63 16.19 12.85
N ILE A 212 0.46 15.42 12.74
CA ILE A 212 1.55 15.65 11.79
C ILE A 212 1.47 14.59 10.68
N HIS A 213 1.41 15.01 9.42
CA HIS A 213 1.37 14.06 8.32
C HIS A 213 2.72 13.37 8.14
N THR A 214 2.75 12.04 8.33
CA THR A 214 3.96 11.24 8.14
C THR A 214 3.88 10.33 6.91
N VAL A 215 5.02 10.09 6.28
CA VAL A 215 5.21 9.02 5.30
C VAL A 215 6.49 8.28 5.64
N CYS A 216 6.38 6.99 5.96
CA CYS A 216 7.53 6.15 6.25
C CYS A 216 8.14 5.64 4.94
N VAL A 217 9.44 5.87 4.75
CA VAL A 217 10.22 5.41 3.60
C VAL A 217 11.35 4.51 4.09
N VAL A 218 11.65 3.45 3.35
CA VAL A 218 12.76 2.56 3.69
C VAL A 218 14.00 3.04 2.95
N ALA A 219 15.06 3.33 3.69
CA ALA A 219 16.30 3.92 3.18
C ALA A 219 16.90 3.14 2.01
N SER A 220 16.90 1.80 2.06
CA SER A 220 17.43 0.97 0.97
C SER A 220 16.68 1.13 -0.37
N LYS A 221 15.44 1.64 -0.34
CA LYS A 221 14.66 1.97 -1.54
C LYS A 221 14.82 3.44 -1.91
N PHE A 222 14.83 4.33 -0.92
CA PHE A 222 14.92 5.77 -1.11
C PHE A 222 16.29 6.23 -1.64
N LEU A 223 17.36 5.59 -1.18
CA LEU A 223 18.74 5.94 -1.51
C LEU A 223 19.28 5.17 -2.73
N LYS A 224 18.47 4.30 -3.34
CA LYS A 224 18.88 3.50 -4.49
C LYS A 224 18.80 4.35 -5.76
N GLU A 225 19.95 4.64 -6.37
CA GLU A 225 20.02 5.46 -7.59
C GLU A 225 19.29 4.82 -8.79
N GLN A 226 19.42 3.50 -8.95
CA GLN A 226 18.74 2.79 -10.03
C GLN A 226 17.22 2.80 -9.78
N ARG A 227 16.46 3.42 -10.71
CA ARG A 227 14.99 3.60 -10.66
C ARG A 227 14.50 4.52 -9.54
N GLN A 228 15.36 5.44 -9.10
CA GLN A 228 15.05 6.40 -8.03
C GLN A 228 13.84 7.27 -8.37
N ASP A 229 13.78 7.81 -9.58
CA ASP A 229 12.69 8.68 -10.06
C ASP A 229 11.32 8.00 -9.96
N GLN A 230 11.25 6.71 -10.28
CA GLN A 230 10.02 5.94 -10.14
C GLN A 230 9.60 5.79 -8.67
N TYR A 231 10.56 5.56 -7.78
CA TYR A 231 10.29 5.48 -6.34
C TYR A 231 9.86 6.84 -5.79
N PHE A 232 10.52 7.92 -6.22
CA PHE A 232 10.14 9.29 -5.90
C PHE A 232 8.75 9.64 -6.43
N GLY A 233 8.39 9.25 -7.63
CA GLY A 233 7.04 9.41 -8.18
C GLY A 233 5.98 8.74 -7.30
N ASN A 234 6.22 7.48 -6.90
CA ASN A 234 5.29 6.74 -6.03
C ASN A 234 5.13 7.39 -4.65
N ILE A 235 6.20 7.98 -4.10
CA ILE A 235 6.15 8.73 -2.85
C ILE A 235 5.41 10.06 -3.06
N SER A 236 5.68 10.76 -4.16
CA SER A 236 5.08 12.05 -4.51
C SER A 236 3.56 11.96 -4.60
N LEU A 237 3.03 10.85 -5.12
CA LEU A 237 1.59 10.58 -5.13
C LEU A 237 0.99 10.55 -3.71
N LYS A 238 1.71 10.00 -2.72
CA LYS A 238 1.25 9.99 -1.32
C LYS A 238 1.36 11.37 -0.69
N PHE A 239 2.42 12.10 -1.02
CA PHE A 239 2.66 13.46 -0.52
C PHE A 239 1.59 14.40 -1.03
N ASN A 240 1.29 14.37 -2.33
CA ASN A 240 0.31 15.23 -2.94
C ASN A 240 -1.08 15.10 -2.28
N LEU A 241 -1.57 13.87 -2.07
CA LEU A 241 -2.86 13.64 -1.42
C LEU A 241 -2.87 14.16 0.03
N LYS A 242 -1.79 13.92 0.78
CA LYS A 242 -1.64 14.43 2.15
C LYS A 242 -1.44 15.95 2.23
N ALA A 243 -0.98 16.57 1.14
CA ALA A 243 -0.88 18.01 0.96
C ALA A 243 -2.21 18.65 0.50
N GLY A 244 -3.27 17.85 0.34
CA GLY A 244 -4.56 18.30 -0.17
C GLY A 244 -4.63 18.45 -1.69
N GLY A 245 -3.62 18.00 -2.42
CA GLY A 245 -3.64 17.89 -3.87
C GLY A 245 -4.45 16.70 -4.36
N ILE A 246 -4.72 16.68 -5.67
CA ILE A 246 -5.50 15.66 -6.35
C ILE A 246 -4.60 14.99 -7.38
N ASN A 247 -4.31 13.70 -7.21
CA ASN A 247 -3.51 12.98 -8.19
C ASN A 247 -4.27 12.83 -9.51
N ASN A 248 -5.50 12.33 -9.46
CA ASN A 248 -6.26 12.03 -10.67
C ASN A 248 -7.70 12.47 -10.46
N THR A 249 -8.35 12.91 -11.54
CA THR A 249 -9.79 13.13 -11.57
C THR A 249 -10.42 12.19 -12.57
N VAL A 250 -11.68 11.82 -12.31
CA VAL A 250 -12.49 11.05 -13.26
C VAL A 250 -13.45 12.03 -13.93
N ASP A 251 -13.71 11.83 -15.22
CA ASP A 251 -14.66 12.64 -15.95
C ASP A 251 -16.07 12.50 -15.35
N LEU A 252 -16.56 13.59 -14.77
CA LEU A 252 -17.85 13.68 -14.10
C LEU A 252 -19.03 13.43 -15.05
N ALA A 253 -18.89 13.75 -16.33
CA ALA A 253 -19.95 13.55 -17.32
C ALA A 253 -20.29 12.07 -17.51
N LYS A 254 -19.32 11.19 -17.26
CA LYS A 254 -19.44 9.73 -17.39
C LYS A 254 -19.96 9.05 -16.12
N LEU A 255 -20.20 9.80 -15.04
CA LEU A 255 -20.51 9.25 -13.70
C LEU A 255 -22.01 9.36 -13.30
N GLY A 256 -22.89 9.76 -14.21
CA GLY A 256 -24.34 9.79 -13.98
C GLY A 256 -24.75 10.61 -12.75
N ILE A 257 -25.49 9.99 -11.82
CA ILE A 257 -25.94 10.65 -10.57
C ILE A 257 -24.77 11.16 -9.72
N VAL A 258 -23.63 10.47 -9.73
CA VAL A 258 -22.43 10.85 -8.96
C VAL A 258 -21.81 12.13 -9.53
N GLY A 259 -21.92 12.33 -10.85
CA GLY A 259 -21.45 13.53 -11.55
C GLY A 259 -22.18 14.82 -11.16
N GLN A 260 -23.35 14.72 -10.53
CA GLN A 260 -24.21 15.87 -10.20
C GLN A 260 -23.74 16.65 -8.95
N GLY A 261 -22.70 16.17 -8.25
CA GLY A 261 -22.11 16.85 -7.09
C GLY A 261 -23.01 16.91 -5.84
N LYS A 262 -24.06 16.10 -5.82
CA LYS A 262 -25.00 15.93 -4.69
C LYS A 262 -24.91 14.55 -4.04
N THR A 263 -24.08 13.67 -4.59
CA THR A 263 -23.92 12.29 -4.13
C THR A 263 -22.64 12.15 -3.31
N MET A 264 -22.77 11.54 -2.13
CA MET A 264 -21.63 11.14 -1.30
C MET A 264 -21.35 9.66 -1.57
N LEU A 265 -20.10 9.32 -1.89
CA LEU A 265 -19.65 7.94 -1.97
C LEU A 265 -19.01 7.58 -0.63
N VAL A 266 -19.49 6.51 0.00
CA VAL A 266 -18.93 5.97 1.24
C VAL A 266 -18.46 4.55 0.99
N GLY A 267 -17.16 4.31 1.14
CA GLY A 267 -16.58 2.98 1.17
C GLY A 267 -16.56 2.46 2.61
N LEU A 268 -17.07 1.25 2.82
CA LEU A 268 -16.99 0.54 4.09
C LEU A 268 -16.13 -0.70 3.87
N ASP A 269 -15.06 -0.83 4.63
CA ASP A 269 -14.21 -2.03 4.64
C ASP A 269 -14.18 -2.63 6.04
N ALA A 270 -14.20 -3.96 6.12
CA ALA A 270 -14.10 -4.71 7.35
C ALA A 270 -12.97 -5.73 7.21
N THR A 271 -11.90 -5.52 7.97
CA THR A 271 -10.76 -6.43 7.97
C THR A 271 -10.89 -7.43 9.11
N HIS A 272 -10.93 -8.72 8.79
CA HIS A 272 -10.84 -9.78 9.79
C HIS A 272 -9.38 -10.07 10.17
N PRO A 273 -9.09 -10.42 11.43
CA PRO A 273 -7.76 -10.89 11.80
C PRO A 273 -7.37 -12.12 10.98
N SER A 274 -6.07 -12.30 10.76
CA SER A 274 -5.55 -13.44 10.00
C SER A 274 -6.07 -14.76 10.59
N PRO A 275 -6.54 -15.71 9.76
CA PRO A 275 -7.07 -16.98 10.27
C PRO A 275 -5.93 -17.80 10.87
N ARG A 276 -5.78 -17.80 12.21
CA ARG A 276 -5.03 -18.88 12.89
C ARG A 276 -5.47 -19.15 14.34
N ARG A 277 -5.63 -20.46 14.55
CA ARG A 277 -5.86 -21.30 15.74
C ARG A 277 -7.30 -21.34 16.27
N GLU A 278 -7.91 -22.51 16.09
CA GLU A 278 -9.10 -22.98 16.81
C GLU A 278 -8.87 -22.81 18.32
N GLY A 279 -9.80 -22.10 18.97
CA GLY A 279 -9.70 -21.79 20.39
C GLY A 279 -10.26 -20.40 20.70
N SER A 280 -11.59 -20.33 20.76
CA SER A 280 -12.37 -19.29 21.44
C SER A 280 -11.90 -17.84 21.30
N TRP A 281 -12.38 -17.13 20.29
CA TRP A 281 -12.55 -15.69 20.42
C TRP A 281 -13.90 -15.42 21.10
N PRO A 282 -14.00 -14.49 22.07
CA PRO A 282 -15.29 -13.90 22.38
C PRO A 282 -15.82 -13.20 21.11
N ALA A 283 -17.14 -13.25 20.93
CA ALA A 283 -17.97 -12.83 19.79
C ALA A 283 -17.33 -11.90 18.71
N PRO A 284 -17.63 -12.12 17.41
CA PRO A 284 -17.06 -11.36 16.32
C PRO A 284 -17.60 -9.92 16.35
N MET A 285 -16.75 -8.97 15.97
CA MET A 285 -17.03 -7.55 15.64
C MET A 285 -16.25 -6.56 16.52
N ALA A 286 -14.92 -6.60 16.44
CA ALA A 286 -14.21 -5.33 16.43
C ALA A 286 -14.36 -4.76 15.01
N LEU A 287 -15.41 -3.98 14.77
CA LEU A 287 -15.55 -3.20 13.54
C LEU A 287 -14.48 -2.09 13.57
N TRP A 288 -13.27 -2.41 13.11
CA TRP A 288 -12.30 -1.39 12.78
C TRP A 288 -12.71 -0.78 11.45
N VAL A 289 -13.38 0.37 11.46
CA VAL A 289 -13.58 1.18 10.26
C VAL A 289 -12.21 1.71 9.85
N SER A 290 -11.51 0.99 8.98
CA SER A 290 -10.18 1.34 8.46
C SER A 290 -10.24 2.40 7.35
N GLY A 291 -11.17 3.36 7.47
CA GLY A 291 -11.23 4.55 6.64
C GLY A 291 -12.63 4.90 6.15
N LEU A 292 -13.29 5.83 6.84
CA LEU A 292 -14.41 6.56 6.26
C LEU A 292 -13.84 7.54 5.21
N HIS A 293 -13.84 7.15 3.93
CA HIS A 293 -13.47 8.06 2.85
C HIS A 293 -14.67 8.89 2.45
N LEU A 294 -14.84 10.04 3.11
CA LEU A 294 -15.76 11.07 2.67
C LEU A 294 -15.12 11.79 1.49
N LEU A 295 -15.55 11.46 0.27
CA LEU A 295 -15.30 12.33 -0.88
C LEU A 295 -16.50 13.27 -1.03
N PRO A 296 -16.46 14.50 -0.49
CA PRO A 296 -17.42 15.50 -0.89
C PRO A 296 -17.12 15.84 -2.35
N PHE A 297 -17.91 15.29 -3.27
CA PHE A 297 -17.99 15.80 -4.64
C PHE A 297 -18.72 17.16 -4.63
N ARG A 298 -18.15 18.16 -3.97
CA ARG A 298 -18.60 19.55 -4.07
C ARG A 298 -17.48 20.39 -4.68
N LYS A 299 -17.80 21.08 -5.78
CA LYS A 299 -17.00 22.21 -6.26
C LYS A 299 -16.78 23.17 -5.07
N GLY A 300 -15.58 23.19 -4.51
CA GLY A 300 -15.14 24.21 -3.54
C GLY A 300 -15.06 23.83 -2.05
N ALA A 301 -15.33 22.60 -1.62
CA ALA A 301 -15.23 22.25 -0.20
C ALA A 301 -13.79 21.84 0.21
N ARG A 302 -12.98 22.82 0.60
CA ARG A 302 -11.67 22.63 1.25
C ARG A 302 -11.84 22.24 2.72
N ARG A 303 -12.19 20.98 3.03
CA ARG A 303 -11.95 20.39 4.36
C ARG A 303 -12.20 18.88 4.35
N TRP A 304 -11.14 18.13 4.62
CA TRP A 304 -11.23 16.74 5.06
C TRP A 304 -11.63 16.76 6.54
N TYR A 305 -12.73 16.09 6.90
CA TYR A 305 -13.03 15.81 8.29
C TYR A 305 -12.51 14.40 8.58
N HIS A 306 -11.44 14.32 9.37
CA HIS A 306 -11.15 13.11 10.15
C HIS A 306 -11.98 13.22 11.43
N LEU A 307 -12.91 12.29 11.64
CA LEU A 307 -13.36 11.93 12.99
C LEU A 307 -12.41 10.86 13.52
#